data_AF-M1N362-F1
#
_entry.id   AF-M1N362-F1
#
_cell.length_a   1.000
_cell.length_b   1.000
_cell.length_c   1.000
_cell.angle_alpha   90.00
_cell.angle_beta   90.00
_cell.angle_gamma   90.00
#
_symmetry.space_group_name_H-M   'P 1'
#
loop_
_entity.id
_entity.type
_entity.pdbx_description
1 polymer ?
#
loop_
_entity_poly.entity_id
_entity_poly.type
_entity_poly.pdbx_seq_one_letter_code
_entity_poly.pdbx_strand_id
1 'polypeptide(L)'
;MIIDRVLLILWAVMLAFLCVSWLGTTHILSRIFSATYIGDIADILFFFLCALFTGILWWGIPQPMPLKMKLAASLPPLLVLLFFVAS
;
A
#
# COMPACT_ATOMS: atom_id res chain seq x y z
N MET A 1 14.85 -0.23 -14.14
CA MET A 1 15.60 0.60 -13.17
C MET A 1 15.13 0.25 -11.76
N ILE A 2 16.05 0.08 -10.80
CA ILE A 2 15.73 -0.38 -9.43
C ILE A 2 14.75 0.58 -8.72
N ILE A 3 14.90 1.89 -8.94
CA ILE A 3 14.10 2.96 -8.31
C ILE A 3 12.61 2.84 -8.69
N ASP A 4 12.31 2.53 -9.96
CA ASP A 4 10.91 2.38 -10.40
C ASP A 4 10.24 1.20 -9.69
N ARG A 5 10.97 0.09 -9.53
CA ARG A 5 10.46 -1.09 -8.83
C ARG A 5 10.23 -0.80 -7.34
N VAL A 6 11.16 -0.12 -6.69
CA VAL A 6 11.02 0.28 -5.28
C VAL A 6 9.81 1.19 -5.09
N LEU A 7 9.60 2.15 -5.99
CA LEU A 7 8.46 3.06 -5.92
C LEU A 7 7.13 2.33 -6.10
N LEU A 8 7.06 1.38 -7.04
CA LEU A 8 5.87 0.54 -7.24
C LEU A 8 5.55 -0.30 -6.00
N ILE A 9 6.57 -0.93 -5.40
CA ILE A 9 6.40 -1.73 -4.17
C ILE A 9 5.93 -0.84 -3.02
N LEU A 10 6.52 0.34 -2.86
CA LEU A 10 6.12 1.29 -1.81
C LEU A 10 4.65 1.68 -1.94
N TRP A 11 4.19 1.95 -3.17
CA TRP A 11 2.78 2.23 -3.45
C TRP A 11 1.86 1.05 -3.16
N ALA A 12 2.26 -0.17 -3.54
CA ALA A 12 1.48 -1.36 -3.25
C ALA A 12 1.31 -1.56 -1.74
N VAL A 13 2.38 -1.37 -0.97
CA VAL A 13 2.38 -1.46 0.50
C VAL A 13 1.47 -0.39 1.12
N MET A 14 1.57 0.88 0.68
CA MET A 14 0.72 1.96 1.19
C MET A 14 -0.77 1.70 0.92
N LEU A 15 -1.12 1.26 -0.28
CA LEU A 15 -2.50 0.94 -0.64
C LEU A 15 -3.05 -0.25 0.15
N ALA A 16 -2.25 -1.31 0.29
CA ALA A 16 -2.62 -2.47 1.11
C ALA A 16 -2.85 -2.06 2.58
N PHE A 17 -1.98 -1.21 3.13
CA PHE A 17 -2.10 -0.72 4.50
C PHE A 17 -3.38 0.10 4.70
N LEU A 18 -3.68 1.01 3.75
CA LEU A 18 -4.91 1.80 3.75
C LEU A 18 -6.17 0.92 3.69
N CYS A 19 -6.18 -0.09 2.82
CA CYS A 19 -7.30 -1.01 2.71
C CYS A 19 -7.52 -1.83 3.99
N VAL A 20 -6.46 -2.42 4.54
CA VAL A 20 -6.55 -3.22 5.76
C VAL A 20 -6.93 -2.36 6.97
N SER A 21 -6.38 -1.15 7.07
CA SER A 21 -6.74 -0.18 8.11
C SER A 21 -8.22 0.23 8.00
N TRP A 22 -8.72 0.50 6.80
CA TRP A 22 -10.13 0.81 6.55
C TRP A 22 -11.06 -0.37 6.87
N LEU A 23 -10.65 -1.60 6.52
CA LEU A 23 -11.37 -2.82 6.88
C LEU A 23 -11.41 -3.08 8.39
N GLY A 24 -10.35 -2.70 9.09
CA GLY A 24 -10.29 -2.72 10.55
C GLY A 24 -11.26 -1.72 11.19
N THR A 25 -11.33 -0.49 10.69
CA THR A 25 -12.20 0.56 11.26
C THR A 25 -13.69 0.37 10.95
N THR A 26 -14.03 -0.29 9.84
CA THR A 26 -15.43 -0.51 9.43
C THR A 26 -16.15 -1.60 10.23
N HIS A 27 -15.55 -2.15 11.28
CA HIS A 27 -16.08 -3.27 12.09
C HIS A 27 -16.44 -4.53 11.30
N ILE A 28 -16.19 -4.58 9.99
CA ILE A 28 -16.47 -5.72 9.10
C ILE A 28 -15.69 -6.95 9.55
N LEU A 29 -14.40 -6.78 9.84
CA LEU A 29 -13.58 -7.87 10.40
C LEU A 29 -14.10 -8.34 11.77
N SER A 30 -14.46 -7.39 12.65
CA SER A 30 -14.98 -7.72 13.99
C SER A 30 -16.37 -8.36 14.00
N ARG A 31 -17.15 -8.21 12.91
CA ARG A 31 -18.48 -8.79 12.78
C ARG A 31 -18.45 -10.22 12.22
N ILE A 32 -17.43 -10.53 11.43
CA ILE A 32 -17.30 -11.81 10.72
C ILE A 32 -16.35 -12.75 11.48
N PHE A 33 -15.32 -12.22 12.14
CA PHE A 33 -14.30 -13.00 12.82
C PHE A 33 -14.19 -12.64 14.30
N SER A 34 -13.99 -13.67 15.12
CA SER A 34 -13.71 -13.50 16.55
C SER A 34 -12.44 -12.68 16.74
N ALA A 35 -12.42 -11.80 17.75
CA ALA A 35 -11.31 -10.89 18.04
C ALA A 35 -9.94 -11.59 18.12
N THR A 36 -9.93 -12.87 18.51
CA THR A 36 -8.73 -13.71 18.58
C THR A 36 -8.04 -13.95 17.24
N TYR A 37 -8.77 -13.91 16.12
CA TYR A 37 -8.22 -14.19 14.78
C TYR A 37 -8.12 -12.95 13.89
N ILE A 38 -8.58 -11.79 14.35
CA ILE A 38 -8.60 -10.55 13.55
C ILE A 38 -7.18 -10.15 13.13
N GLY A 39 -6.19 -10.32 14.00
CA GLY A 39 -4.78 -10.02 13.70
C GLY A 39 -4.25 -10.88 12.56
N ASP A 40 -4.29 -12.21 12.72
CA ASP A 40 -3.79 -13.15 11.70
C ASP A 40 -4.49 -12.97 10.34
N ILE A 41 -5.80 -12.71 10.36
CA ILE A 41 -6.57 -12.49 9.13
C ILE A 41 -6.18 -11.17 8.48
N ALA A 42 -5.96 -10.11 9.27
CA ALA A 42 -5.51 -8.82 8.75
C ALA A 42 -4.12 -8.94 8.10
N ASP A 43 -3.20 -9.70 8.70
CA ASP A 43 -1.86 -9.94 8.15
C ASP A 43 -1.91 -10.73 6.84
N ILE A 44 -2.69 -11.82 6.79
CA ILE A 44 -2.88 -12.61 5.56
C ILE A 44 -3.49 -11.73 4.45
N LEU A 45 -4.50 -10.93 4.80
CA LEU A 45 -5.17 -10.03 3.88
C LEU A 45 -4.20 -8.94 3.37
N PHE A 46 -3.38 -8.38 4.26
CA PHE A 46 -2.36 -7.41 3.91
C PHE A 46 -1.35 -7.98 2.90
N PHE A 47 -0.83 -9.18 3.15
CA PHE A 47 0.07 -9.86 2.22
C PHE A 47 -0.58 -10.11 0.86
N PHE A 48 -1.83 -10.58 0.87
CA PHE A 48 -2.58 -10.82 -0.37
C PHE A 48 -2.78 -9.53 -1.18
N LEU A 49 -3.19 -8.43 -0.51
CA LEU A 49 -3.35 -7.13 -1.17
C LEU A 49 -2.02 -6.57 -1.67
N CYS A 50 -0.92 -6.75 -0.94
CA CYS A 50 0.40 -6.34 -1.40
C CYS A 50 0.79 -7.04 -2.70
N ALA A 51 0.62 -8.37 -2.76
CA ALA A 51 0.90 -9.16 -3.97
C ALA A 51 0.00 -8.74 -5.14
N LEU A 52 -1.30 -8.56 -4.88
CA LEU A 52 -2.29 -8.16 -5.87
C LEU A 52 -2.00 -6.76 -6.42
N PHE A 53 -1.79 -5.77 -5.56
CA PHE A 53 -1.48 -4.41 -6.00
C PHE A 53 -0.13 -4.33 -6.69
N THR A 54 0.89 -5.07 -6.23
CA THR A 54 2.17 -5.14 -6.93
C THR A 54 1.99 -5.69 -8.34
N GLY A 55 1.21 -6.76 -8.52
CA GLY A 55 0.90 -7.32 -9.83
C GLY A 55 0.16 -6.34 -10.73
N ILE A 56 -0.86 -5.65 -10.21
CA ILE A 56 -1.64 -4.66 -10.97
C ILE A 56 -0.77 -3.47 -11.37
N LEU A 57 -0.01 -2.91 -10.43
CA LEU A 57 0.91 -1.80 -10.67
C LEU A 57 1.99 -2.19 -11.69
N TRP A 58 2.49 -3.44 -11.62
CA TRP A 58 3.46 -3.95 -12.56
C TRP A 58 2.90 -4.11 -13.97
N TRP A 59 1.66 -4.58 -14.10
CA TRP A 59 1.01 -4.76 -15.40
C TRP A 59 0.56 -3.42 -16.02
N GLY A 60 0.07 -2.49 -15.20
CA GLY A 60 -0.53 -1.24 -15.66
C GLY A 60 0.46 -0.12 -15.96
N ILE A 61 1.67 -0.16 -15.40
CA ILE A 61 2.63 0.94 -15.51
C ILE A 61 3.73 0.60 -16.52
N PRO A 62 3.91 1.43 -17.57
CA PRO A 62 4.98 1.22 -18.53
C PRO A 62 6.34 1.40 -17.86
N GLN A 63 7.22 0.40 -18.02
CA GLN A 63 8.62 0.48 -17.60
C GLN A 63 9.51 0.74 -18.83
N PRO A 64 10.35 1.80 -18.83
CA PRO A 64 10.66 2.71 -17.72
C PRO A 64 9.62 3.83 -17.55
N MET A 65 9.31 4.17 -16.30
CA MET A 65 8.41 5.29 -15.99
C MET A 65 8.98 6.62 -16.49
N PRO A 66 8.17 7.48 -17.13
CA PRO A 66 8.59 8.83 -17.49
C PRO A 66 8.83 9.67 -16.23
N LEU A 67 9.81 10.58 -16.32
CA LEU A 67 10.33 11.36 -15.19
C LEU A 67 9.23 12.16 -14.45
N LYS A 68 8.25 12.68 -15.18
CA LYS A 68 7.08 13.38 -14.62
C LYS A 68 6.22 12.48 -13.71
N MET A 69 6.01 11.24 -14.12
CA MET A 69 5.17 10.27 -13.40
C MET A 69 5.89 9.75 -12.15
N LYS A 70 7.22 9.60 -12.25
CA LYS A 70 8.11 9.25 -11.14
C LYS A 70 8.08 10.30 -10.03
N LEU A 71 8.12 11.58 -10.42
CA LEU A 71 8.05 12.71 -9.49
C LEU A 71 6.68 12.78 -8.80
N ALA A 72 5.60 12.66 -9.57
CA ALA A 72 4.23 12.62 -9.04
C ALA A 72 4.02 11.45 -8.09
N ALA A 73 4.55 10.26 -8.40
CA ALA A 73 4.45 9.09 -7.54
C ALA A 73 5.33 9.18 -6.28
N SER A 74 6.42 9.94 -6.30
CA SER A 74 7.27 10.18 -5.12
C SER A 74 6.72 11.25 -4.16
N LEU A 75 5.82 12.10 -4.63
CA LEU A 75 5.30 13.25 -3.88
C LEU A 75 4.53 12.83 -2.61
N PRO A 76 3.60 11.85 -2.67
CA PRO A 76 2.82 11.45 -1.50
C PRO A 76 3.65 10.86 -0.34
N PRO A 77 4.57 9.90 -0.56
CA PRO A 77 5.40 9.42 0.55
C PRO A 77 6.35 10.49 1.09
N LEU A 78 6.82 11.42 0.24
CA LEU A 78 7.62 12.57 0.69
C LEU A 78 6.82 13.53 1.57
N LEU A 79 5.56 13.81 1.20
CA LEU A 79 4.65 14.63 1.99
C LEU A 79 4.36 14.02 3.37
N VAL A 80 4.12 12.70 3.43
CA VAL A 80 3.94 11.99 4.70
C VAL A 80 5.21 12.11 5.57
N LEU A 81 6.38 11.87 4.99
CA LEU A 81 7.67 12.03 5.68
C LEU A 81 7.86 13.45 6.23
N LEU A 82 7.58 14.48 5.43
CA LEU A 82 7.69 15.88 5.84
C LEU A 82 6.73 16.20 6.99
N PHE A 83 5.50 15.66 6.96
CA PHE A 83 4.54 15.86 8.03
C PHE A 83 5.03 15.26 9.36
N PHE A 84 5.60 14.06 9.34
CA PHE A 84 6.17 13.42 10.53
C PHE A 84 7.44 14.10 11.07
N VAL A 85 8.25 14.71 10.20
CA VAL A 85 9.46 15.43 10.62
C VAL A 85 9.14 16.82 11.18
N ALA A 86 8.06 17.46 10.71
CA ALA A 86 7.66 18.79 11.13
C ALA A 86 6.71 18.83 12.34
N SER A 87 6.19 17.66 12.77
CA SER A 87 5.34 17.47 13.96
C SER A 87 6.16 17.14 15.21
#